data_AF-A0A5C7QR49-F1
#
_entry.id   AF-A0A5C7QR49-F1
#
_cell.length_a   1.000
_cell.length_b   1.000
_cell.length_c   1.000
_cell.angle_alpha   90.00
_cell.angle_beta   90.00
_cell.angle_gamma   90.00
#
_symmetry.space_group_name_H-M   'P 1'
#
loop_
_entity.id
_entity.type
_entity.pdbx_description
1 polymer ?
#
loop_
_entity_poly.entity_id
_entity_poly.type
_entity_poly.pdbx_seq_one_letter_code
_entity_poly.pdbx_strand_id
1 'polypeptide(L)'
;MDWLYKWGYSSSAILQQLLKKQATGYAAAATKAGYLIQTKSESGSPKYIYTLSEAGLQLATKHSPQLFRYPEIEPYKINQHLIRHQLLAQKATLNALQAGKISDYKTERMIDSEGDKLGEKKPDVVFIKDQLKIGVEIELSAKWDRKLDQFTMGIGTALANKAYQMFMIYSDSPAILDRYQKALNQPIKHWVKDDRGHWHAQGDRLFPESKRSLVQFQLIKEE
;
A
#
# COMPACT_ATOMS: atom_id res chain seq x y z
N MET A 1 -2.59 -8.48 -16.68
CA MET A 1 -1.49 -9.36 -16.22
C MET A 1 -0.47 -8.58 -15.42
N ASP A 2 0.17 -7.55 -16.00
CA ASP A 2 1.16 -6.70 -15.30
C ASP A 2 0.68 -6.19 -13.93
N TRP A 3 -0.57 -5.70 -13.83
CA TRP A 3 -1.15 -5.29 -12.55
C TRP A 3 -1.09 -6.39 -11.48
N LEU A 4 -1.58 -7.59 -11.79
CA LEU A 4 -1.53 -8.72 -10.85
C LEU A 4 -0.08 -9.10 -10.54
N TYR A 5 0.82 -9.03 -11.51
CA TYR A 5 2.24 -9.34 -11.29
C TYR A 5 2.92 -8.37 -10.31
N LYS A 6 2.58 -7.08 -10.35
CA LYS A 6 3.09 -6.06 -9.43
C LYS A 6 2.43 -6.12 -8.04
N TRP A 7 1.16 -6.49 -7.97
CA TRP A 7 0.36 -6.47 -6.73
C TRP A 7 0.21 -7.81 -6.02
N GLY A 8 0.52 -8.93 -6.68
CA GLY A 8 0.26 -10.27 -6.16
C GLY A 8 -1.15 -10.75 -6.48
N TYR A 9 -2.18 -10.02 -6.08
CA TYR A 9 -3.57 -10.40 -6.37
C TYR A 9 -4.44 -9.17 -6.55
N SER A 10 -5.68 -9.37 -7.01
CA SER A 10 -6.67 -8.31 -7.10
C SER A 10 -8.10 -8.85 -7.01
N SER A 11 -9.07 -7.95 -6.87
CA SER A 11 -10.49 -8.27 -6.91
C SER A 11 -11.06 -8.08 -8.32
N SER A 12 -12.22 -8.66 -8.60
CA SER A 12 -12.90 -8.44 -9.89
C SER A 12 -13.20 -6.96 -10.13
N ALA A 13 -13.57 -6.21 -9.08
CA ALA A 13 -13.93 -4.81 -9.19
C ALA A 13 -12.73 -3.91 -9.55
N ILE A 14 -11.58 -4.12 -8.90
CA ILE A 14 -10.33 -3.41 -9.27
C ILE A 14 -9.92 -3.74 -10.71
N LEU A 15 -10.02 -5.01 -11.12
CA LEU A 15 -9.70 -5.40 -12.50
C LEU A 15 -10.66 -4.79 -13.53
N GLN A 16 -11.95 -4.68 -13.20
CA GLN A 16 -12.94 -3.99 -14.05
C GLN A 16 -12.61 -2.50 -14.18
N GLN A 17 -12.34 -1.84 -13.05
CA GLN A 17 -11.93 -0.43 -13.03
C GLN A 17 -10.66 -0.23 -13.85
N LEU A 18 -9.66 -1.10 -13.71
CA LEU A 18 -8.38 -1.02 -14.42
C LEU A 18 -8.58 -1.06 -15.93
N LEU A 19 -9.43 -1.97 -16.40
CA LEU A 19 -9.72 -2.16 -17.81
C LEU A 19 -10.70 -1.14 -18.38
N LYS A 20 -11.26 -0.25 -17.53
CA LYS A 20 -12.34 0.68 -17.88
C LYS A 20 -13.53 -0.05 -18.53
N LYS A 21 -13.83 -1.26 -18.05
CA LYS A 21 -14.92 -2.11 -18.57
C LYS A 21 -16.04 -2.20 -17.55
N GLN A 22 -17.27 -2.07 -18.03
CA GLN A 22 -18.49 -2.23 -17.23
C GLN A 22 -18.88 -3.71 -17.04
N ALA A 23 -18.37 -4.61 -17.89
CA ALA A 23 -18.73 -6.02 -17.86
C ALA A 23 -17.89 -6.80 -16.83
N THR A 24 -18.56 -7.52 -15.93
CA THR A 24 -17.97 -8.27 -14.82
C THR A 24 -17.27 -9.58 -15.21
N GLY A 25 -17.26 -9.92 -16.50
CA GLY A 25 -16.82 -11.22 -16.99
C GLY A 25 -15.32 -11.37 -17.26
N TYR A 26 -14.51 -10.30 -17.22
CA TYR A 26 -13.11 -10.41 -17.66
C TYR A 26 -12.28 -11.34 -16.79
N ALA A 27 -12.35 -11.17 -15.46
CA ALA A 27 -11.60 -12.03 -14.54
C ALA A 27 -12.03 -13.51 -14.68
N ALA A 28 -13.34 -13.75 -14.80
CA ALA A 28 -13.89 -15.09 -15.03
C ALA A 28 -13.45 -15.69 -16.39
N ALA A 29 -13.43 -14.88 -17.45
CA ALA A 29 -12.97 -15.30 -18.77
C ALA A 29 -11.48 -15.64 -18.75
N ALA A 30 -10.65 -14.83 -18.10
CA ALA A 30 -9.23 -15.08 -17.95
C ALA A 30 -8.94 -16.30 -17.06
N THR A 31 -9.78 -16.58 -16.05
CA THR A 31 -9.74 -17.84 -15.29
C THR A 31 -10.11 -19.03 -16.17
N LYS A 32 -11.20 -18.95 -16.95
CA LYS A 32 -11.62 -20.01 -17.88
C LYS A 32 -10.56 -20.31 -18.94
N ALA A 33 -9.83 -19.27 -19.37
CA ALA A 33 -8.71 -19.39 -20.31
C ALA A 33 -7.40 -19.89 -19.67
N GLY A 34 -7.39 -20.16 -18.35
CA GLY A 34 -6.22 -20.72 -17.66
C GLY A 34 -5.14 -19.71 -17.29
N TYR A 35 -5.37 -18.40 -17.43
CA TYR A 35 -4.38 -17.37 -17.08
C TYR A 35 -4.46 -16.91 -15.63
N LEU A 36 -5.63 -17.00 -15.01
CA LEU A 36 -5.85 -16.58 -13.63
C LEU A 36 -6.35 -17.75 -12.77
N ILE A 37 -5.93 -17.77 -11.52
CA ILE A 37 -6.51 -18.63 -10.48
C ILE A 37 -7.49 -17.79 -9.67
N GLN A 38 -8.70 -18.32 -9.48
CA GLN A 38 -9.72 -17.71 -8.63
C GLN A 38 -9.72 -18.39 -7.26
N THR A 39 -9.62 -17.61 -6.19
CA THR A 39 -9.60 -18.13 -4.82
C THR A 39 -10.66 -17.40 -3.99
N LYS A 40 -11.43 -18.15 -3.19
CA LYS A 40 -12.43 -17.56 -2.29
C LYS A 40 -11.71 -16.86 -1.13
N SER A 41 -12.14 -15.64 -0.78
CA SER A 41 -11.62 -14.99 0.43
C SER A 41 -12.26 -15.59 1.67
N GLU A 42 -11.54 -15.58 2.79
CA GLU A 42 -12.08 -16.03 4.08
C GLU A 42 -13.17 -15.09 4.61
N SER A 43 -12.99 -13.77 4.43
CA SER A 43 -13.97 -12.77 4.85
C SER A 43 -15.26 -12.79 4.03
N GLY A 44 -15.23 -13.39 2.83
CA GLY A 44 -16.31 -13.30 1.85
C GLY A 44 -16.41 -11.95 1.13
N SER A 45 -15.57 -10.97 1.49
CA SER A 45 -15.55 -9.64 0.89
C SER A 45 -14.11 -9.21 0.55
N PRO A 46 -13.73 -9.15 -0.74
CA PRO A 46 -14.53 -9.57 -1.90
C PRO A 46 -14.73 -11.08 -1.94
N LYS A 47 -15.82 -11.59 -2.53
CA LYS A 47 -16.10 -13.05 -2.60
C LYS A 47 -14.93 -13.87 -3.14
N TYR A 48 -14.22 -13.32 -4.14
CA TYR A 48 -13.05 -13.93 -4.73
C TYR A 48 -11.93 -12.92 -4.93
N ILE A 49 -10.70 -13.42 -4.81
CA ILE A 49 -9.49 -12.78 -5.30
C ILE A 49 -8.94 -13.57 -6.48
N TYR A 50 -8.14 -12.90 -7.31
CA TYR A 50 -7.55 -13.45 -8.52
C TYR A 50 -6.04 -13.30 -8.46
N THR A 51 -5.33 -14.39 -8.73
CA THR A 51 -3.88 -14.44 -8.93
C THR A 51 -3.54 -14.93 -10.33
N LEU A 52 -2.29 -14.79 -10.74
CA LEU A 52 -1.77 -15.39 -11.96
C LEU A 52 -1.61 -16.91 -11.77
N SER A 53 -2.01 -17.67 -12.77
CA SER A 53 -1.56 -19.07 -12.92
C SER A 53 -0.10 -19.11 -13.38
N GLU A 54 0.50 -20.30 -13.49
CA GLU A 54 1.81 -20.47 -14.13
C GLU A 54 1.85 -19.84 -15.54
N ALA A 55 0.85 -20.12 -16.37
CA ALA A 55 0.75 -19.55 -17.71
C ALA A 55 0.58 -18.02 -17.68
N GLY A 56 -0.23 -17.50 -16.74
CA GLY A 56 -0.39 -16.06 -16.55
C GLY A 56 0.89 -15.37 -16.08
N LEU A 57 1.66 -16.02 -15.19
CA LEU A 57 2.93 -15.53 -14.69
C LEU A 57 4.01 -15.52 -15.77
N GLN A 58 4.09 -16.58 -16.58
CA GLN A 58 4.99 -16.62 -17.74
C GLN A 58 4.69 -15.47 -18.70
N LEU A 59 3.41 -15.24 -19.01
CA LEU A 59 2.98 -14.14 -19.87
C LEU A 59 3.33 -12.77 -19.28
N ALA A 60 3.06 -12.54 -17.99
CA ALA A 60 3.40 -11.29 -17.32
C ALA A 60 4.92 -11.05 -17.31
N THR A 61 5.69 -12.09 -17.02
CA THR A 61 7.16 -12.04 -16.93
C THR A 61 7.78 -11.71 -18.28
N LYS A 62 7.28 -12.29 -19.38
CA LYS A 62 7.74 -12.02 -20.75
C LYS A 62 7.67 -10.53 -21.13
N HIS A 63 6.70 -9.81 -20.59
CA HIS A 63 6.46 -8.39 -20.89
C HIS A 63 6.97 -7.45 -19.81
N SER A 64 7.47 -7.97 -18.68
CA SER A 64 7.95 -7.15 -17.58
C SER A 64 9.42 -6.78 -17.80
N PRO A 65 9.82 -5.51 -17.59
CA PRO A 65 11.22 -5.11 -17.64
C PRO A 65 12.02 -5.58 -16.40
N GLN A 66 11.34 -6.04 -15.35
CA GLN A 66 11.94 -6.48 -14.10
C GLN A 66 11.31 -7.79 -13.61
N LEU A 67 12.11 -8.61 -12.93
CA LEU A 67 11.65 -9.86 -12.33
C LEU A 67 11.28 -9.63 -10.86
N PHE A 68 10.05 -9.96 -10.53
CA PHE A 68 9.54 -9.95 -9.16
C PHE A 68 9.21 -11.36 -8.70
N ARG A 69 9.49 -11.65 -7.42
CA ARG A 69 9.03 -12.87 -6.77
C ARG A 69 7.50 -12.86 -6.68
N TYR A 70 6.86 -13.96 -7.06
CA TYR A 70 5.41 -14.10 -7.08
C TYR A 70 4.95 -15.29 -6.21
N PRO A 71 4.98 -15.17 -4.87
CA PRO A 71 4.64 -16.27 -3.98
C PRO A 71 3.15 -16.67 -4.05
N GLU A 72 2.27 -15.78 -4.50
CA GLU A 72 0.82 -16.00 -4.58
C GLU A 72 0.41 -16.90 -5.74
N ILE A 73 1.37 -17.43 -6.52
CA ILE A 73 1.13 -18.57 -7.41
C ILE A 73 0.55 -19.76 -6.63
N GLU A 74 0.91 -19.86 -5.36
CA GLU A 74 0.32 -20.76 -4.37
C GLU A 74 -0.69 -19.98 -3.52
N PRO A 75 -2.01 -20.15 -3.73
CA PRO A 75 -3.01 -19.29 -3.09
C PRO A 75 -3.02 -19.31 -1.56
N TYR A 76 -2.57 -20.40 -0.94
CA TYR A 76 -2.47 -20.52 0.51
C TYR A 76 -1.37 -19.63 1.13
N LYS A 77 -0.47 -19.07 0.31
CA LYS A 77 0.52 -18.08 0.77
C LYS A 77 -0.06 -16.66 0.88
N ILE A 78 -1.30 -16.44 0.44
CA ILE A 78 -1.96 -15.15 0.53
C ILE A 78 -2.41 -14.91 1.97
N ASN A 79 -1.87 -13.88 2.61
CA ASN A 79 -2.31 -13.46 3.93
C ASN A 79 -3.70 -12.81 3.85
N GLN A 80 -4.72 -13.55 4.28
CA GLN A 80 -6.13 -13.15 4.19
C GLN A 80 -6.44 -11.87 4.99
N HIS A 81 -5.72 -11.62 6.09
CA HIS A 81 -5.90 -10.41 6.90
C HIS A 81 -5.45 -9.13 6.18
N LEU A 82 -4.57 -9.24 5.17
CA LEU A 82 -4.05 -8.10 4.42
C LEU A 82 -4.85 -7.82 3.14
N ILE A 83 -5.80 -8.67 2.76
CA ILE A 83 -6.57 -8.51 1.50
C ILE A 83 -7.23 -7.15 1.45
N ARG A 84 -7.98 -6.77 2.49
CA ARG A 84 -8.70 -5.50 2.55
C ARG A 84 -7.75 -4.30 2.39
N HIS A 85 -6.64 -4.34 3.12
CA HIS A 85 -5.60 -3.32 3.09
C HIS A 85 -5.00 -3.16 1.69
N GLN A 86 -4.57 -4.27 1.08
CA GLN A 86 -3.94 -4.27 -0.24
C GLN A 86 -4.92 -3.88 -1.36
N LEU A 87 -6.19 -4.24 -1.26
CA LEU A 87 -7.20 -3.82 -2.24
C LEU A 87 -7.50 -2.32 -2.16
N LEU A 88 -7.48 -1.72 -0.96
CA LEU A 88 -7.59 -0.26 -0.81
C LEU A 88 -6.35 0.47 -1.32
N ALA A 89 -5.15 -0.09 -1.14
CA ALA A 89 -3.92 0.42 -1.76
C ALA A 89 -4.03 0.43 -3.29
N GLN A 90 -4.51 -0.68 -3.87
CA GLN A 90 -4.78 -0.80 -5.31
C GLN A 90 -5.81 0.24 -5.79
N LYS A 91 -6.90 0.42 -5.05
CA LYS A 91 -7.95 1.38 -5.38
C LYS A 91 -7.44 2.81 -5.34
N ALA A 92 -6.70 3.19 -4.30
CA ALA A 92 -6.08 4.51 -4.18
C ALA A 92 -5.13 4.78 -5.36
N THR A 93 -4.28 3.81 -5.69
CA THR A 93 -3.36 3.88 -6.83
C THR A 93 -4.10 4.05 -8.14
N LEU A 94 -5.11 3.23 -8.39
CA LEU A 94 -5.86 3.27 -9.64
C LEU A 94 -6.65 4.57 -9.80
N ASN A 95 -7.26 5.07 -8.73
CA ASN A 95 -7.92 6.37 -8.73
C ASN A 95 -6.94 7.50 -9.05
N ALA A 96 -5.72 7.46 -8.49
CA ALA A 96 -4.70 8.48 -8.74
C ALA A 96 -4.18 8.42 -10.18
N LEU A 97 -3.94 7.22 -10.74
CA LEU A 97 -3.56 7.01 -12.15
C LEU A 97 -4.65 7.54 -13.09
N GLN A 98 -5.90 7.15 -12.86
CA GLN A 98 -7.02 7.52 -13.74
C GLN A 98 -7.33 9.02 -13.70
N ALA A 99 -7.12 9.67 -12.55
CA ALA A 99 -7.26 11.11 -12.40
C ALA A 99 -6.04 11.90 -12.93
N GLY A 100 -5.01 11.24 -13.47
CA GLY A 100 -3.78 11.89 -13.93
C GLY A 100 -2.98 12.56 -12.81
N LYS A 101 -3.21 12.17 -11.55
CA LYS A 101 -2.49 12.73 -10.39
C LYS A 101 -1.10 12.15 -10.24
N ILE A 102 -0.87 10.96 -10.76
CA ILE A 102 0.41 10.25 -10.77
C ILE A 102 0.66 9.69 -12.16
N SER A 103 1.94 9.58 -12.53
CA SER A 103 2.37 8.99 -13.80
C SER A 103 2.73 7.52 -13.66
N ASP A 104 3.17 7.08 -12.47
CA ASP A 104 3.57 5.70 -12.20
C ASP A 104 3.49 5.39 -10.68
N TYR A 105 3.81 4.15 -10.30
CA TYR A 105 3.81 3.71 -8.91
C TYR A 105 4.81 2.55 -8.67
N LYS A 106 5.20 2.35 -7.40
CA LYS A 106 5.89 1.15 -6.92
C LYS A 106 5.11 0.51 -5.78
N THR A 107 4.84 -0.79 -5.89
CA THR A 107 4.29 -1.60 -4.80
C THR A 107 5.41 -2.03 -3.85
N GLU A 108 5.05 -2.50 -2.64
CA GLU A 108 5.99 -3.11 -1.70
C GLU A 108 6.91 -4.14 -2.37
N ARG A 109 6.34 -5.02 -3.20
CA ARG A 109 7.10 -6.01 -3.99
C ARG A 109 8.16 -5.41 -4.90
N MET A 110 7.86 -4.30 -5.55
CA MET A 110 8.79 -3.63 -6.45
C MET A 110 9.90 -2.92 -5.67
N ILE A 111 9.61 -2.50 -4.44
CA ILE A 111 10.57 -1.86 -3.53
C ILE A 111 11.51 -2.92 -2.94
N ASP A 112 10.98 -4.07 -2.52
CA ASP A 112 11.78 -5.16 -1.92
C ASP A 112 12.81 -5.75 -2.89
N SER A 113 12.50 -5.77 -4.20
CA SER A 113 13.49 -6.17 -5.21
C SER A 113 14.69 -5.23 -5.33
N GLU A 114 14.61 -4.01 -4.79
CA GLU A 114 15.72 -3.04 -4.75
C GLU A 114 16.61 -3.19 -3.50
N GLY A 115 16.26 -4.10 -2.57
CA GLY A 115 17.00 -4.41 -1.35
C GLY A 115 16.54 -3.64 -0.11
N ASP A 116 16.55 -4.30 1.05
CA ASP A 116 16.21 -3.71 2.34
C ASP A 116 17.22 -2.64 2.76
N LYS A 117 16.77 -1.38 2.84
CA LYS A 117 17.55 -0.29 3.44
C LYS A 117 17.18 -0.13 4.91
N LEU A 118 18.11 -0.50 5.78
CA LEU A 118 17.95 -0.40 7.23
C LEU A 118 17.61 1.05 7.63
N GLY A 119 16.47 1.26 8.28
CA GLY A 119 16.06 2.57 8.81
C GLY A 119 15.26 3.47 7.87
N GLU A 120 15.00 3.07 6.62
CA GLU A 120 14.10 3.82 5.73
C GLU A 120 12.63 3.40 5.95
N LYS A 121 11.73 4.38 6.12
CA LYS A 121 10.28 4.09 6.16
C LYS A 121 9.84 3.57 4.79
N LYS A 122 9.32 2.35 4.78
CA LYS A 122 8.63 1.76 3.62
C LYS A 122 7.14 2.10 3.70
N PRO A 123 6.61 2.85 2.73
CA PRO A 123 5.17 3.03 2.59
C PRO A 123 4.53 1.81 1.92
N ASP A 124 3.21 1.70 2.02
CA ASP A 124 2.45 0.61 1.37
C ASP A 124 2.57 0.68 -0.16
N VAL A 125 2.62 1.90 -0.68
CA VAL A 125 2.82 2.20 -2.10
C VAL A 125 3.64 3.48 -2.23
N VAL A 126 4.48 3.56 -3.26
CA VAL A 126 5.09 4.81 -3.69
C VAL A 126 4.40 5.29 -4.95
N PHE A 127 3.82 6.47 -4.90
CA PHE A 127 3.29 7.17 -6.07
C PHE A 127 4.42 7.98 -6.72
N ILE A 128 4.45 7.98 -8.06
CA ILE A 128 5.45 8.71 -8.85
C ILE A 128 4.72 9.76 -9.68
N LYS A 129 5.16 11.01 -9.57
CA LYS A 129 4.69 12.12 -10.41
C LYS A 129 5.87 13.01 -10.76
N ASP A 130 6.17 13.19 -12.04
CA ASP A 130 7.26 14.05 -12.51
C ASP A 130 8.61 13.75 -11.81
N GLN A 131 8.94 12.46 -11.66
CA GLN A 131 10.10 11.93 -10.91
C GLN A 131 10.07 12.16 -9.37
N LEU A 132 9.04 12.81 -8.84
CA LEU A 132 8.83 12.95 -7.41
C LEU A 132 8.18 11.69 -6.84
N LYS A 133 8.65 11.28 -5.66
CA LYS A 133 8.15 10.16 -4.88
C LYS A 133 7.21 10.65 -3.78
N ILE A 134 6.03 10.08 -3.76
CA ILE A 134 4.99 10.33 -2.77
C ILE A 134 4.78 9.03 -2.00
N GLY A 135 4.99 9.05 -0.69
CA GLY A 135 4.72 7.89 0.17
C GLY A 135 3.22 7.76 0.43
N VAL A 136 2.67 6.55 0.32
CA VAL A 136 1.24 6.29 0.52
C VAL A 136 1.06 5.27 1.65
N GLU A 137 0.22 5.63 2.62
CA GLU A 137 -0.14 4.77 3.75
C GLU A 137 -1.65 4.51 3.74
N ILE A 138 -2.07 3.26 3.95
CA ILE A 138 -3.45 2.83 4.07
C ILE A 138 -3.74 2.47 5.53
N GLU A 139 -4.60 3.25 6.18
CA GLU A 139 -4.88 3.10 7.60
C GLU A 139 -6.31 2.61 7.83
N LEU A 140 -6.46 1.32 8.14
CA LEU A 140 -7.76 0.69 8.43
C LEU A 140 -8.02 0.48 9.92
N SER A 141 -7.02 0.73 10.76
CA SER A 141 -7.14 0.66 12.22
C SER A 141 -6.33 1.78 12.86
N ALA A 142 -6.84 2.31 13.97
CA ALA A 142 -6.12 3.35 14.69
C ALA A 142 -4.85 2.80 15.34
N LYS A 143 -3.70 3.44 15.06
CA LYS A 143 -2.48 3.24 15.85
C LYS A 143 -2.56 4.03 17.15
N TRP A 144 -2.05 3.45 18.23
CA TRP A 144 -2.03 4.03 19.58
C TRP A 144 -0.61 4.02 20.15
N ASP A 145 -0.38 4.95 21.08
CA ASP A 145 0.86 5.09 21.85
C ASP A 145 2.10 4.99 20.95
N ARG A 146 3.02 4.10 21.30
CA ARG A 146 4.27 3.86 20.56
C ARG A 146 4.07 3.66 19.06
N LYS A 147 3.02 2.93 18.64
CA LYS A 147 2.79 2.68 17.20
C LYS A 147 2.44 3.96 16.47
N LEU A 148 1.67 4.85 17.09
CA LEU A 148 1.34 6.16 16.53
C LEU A 148 2.58 7.05 16.48
N ASP A 149 3.37 7.06 17.56
CA ASP A 149 4.59 7.86 17.63
C ASP A 149 5.60 7.44 16.57
N GLN A 150 5.87 6.13 16.45
CA GLN A 150 6.78 5.57 15.46
C GLN A 150 6.31 5.81 14.03
N PHE A 151 5.00 5.70 13.77
CA PHE A 151 4.43 6.03 12.46
C PHE A 151 4.67 7.50 12.10
N THR A 152 4.33 8.40 13.02
CA THR A 152 4.42 9.85 12.80
C THR A 152 5.88 10.31 12.67
N MET A 153 6.78 9.81 13.52
CA MET A 153 8.22 10.05 13.40
C MET A 153 8.79 9.48 12.10
N GLY A 154 8.33 8.29 11.69
CA GLY A 154 8.78 7.67 10.44
C GLY A 154 8.49 8.55 9.22
N ILE A 155 7.29 9.13 9.16
CA ILE A 155 6.93 10.12 8.11
C ILE A 155 7.83 11.36 8.21
N GLY A 156 7.98 11.92 9.41
CA GLY A 156 8.78 13.13 9.62
C GLY A 156 10.25 12.95 9.18
N THR A 157 10.86 11.83 9.58
CA THR A 157 12.23 11.47 9.18
C THR A 157 12.35 11.26 7.68
N ALA A 158 11.40 10.56 7.05
CA ALA A 158 11.44 10.31 5.61
C ALA A 158 11.31 11.62 4.79
N LEU A 159 10.48 12.56 5.24
CA LEU A 159 10.35 13.90 4.66
C LEU A 159 11.58 14.80 4.93
N ALA A 160 12.24 14.64 6.08
CA ALA A 160 13.47 15.37 6.41
C ALA A 160 14.63 14.92 5.51
N ASN A 161 14.74 13.61 5.30
CA ASN A 161 15.77 13.00 4.45
C ASN A 161 15.47 13.13 2.94
N LYS A 162 14.35 13.77 2.57
CA LYS A 162 13.89 13.90 1.18
C LYS A 162 13.72 12.54 0.47
N ALA A 163 13.48 11.47 1.22
CA ALA A 163 13.17 10.15 0.66
C ALA A 163 11.83 10.20 -0.12
N TYR A 164 10.91 11.03 0.37
CA TYR A 164 9.64 11.37 -0.28
C TYR A 164 9.43 12.89 -0.22
N GLN A 165 8.76 13.45 -1.22
CA GLN A 165 8.39 14.87 -1.27
C GLN A 165 7.14 15.16 -0.45
N MET A 166 6.23 14.19 -0.35
CA MET A 166 5.01 14.27 0.43
C MET A 166 4.54 12.87 0.83
N PHE A 167 3.62 12.81 1.79
CA PHE A 167 2.90 11.61 2.18
C PHE A 167 1.40 11.78 1.96
N MET A 168 0.73 10.72 1.53
CA MET A 168 -0.72 10.61 1.48
C MET A 168 -1.18 9.49 2.42
N ILE A 169 -2.02 9.83 3.39
CA ILE A 169 -2.64 8.88 4.30
C ILE A 169 -4.08 8.68 3.85
N TYR A 170 -4.39 7.45 3.44
CA TYR A 170 -5.74 7.03 3.07
C TYR A 170 -6.38 6.24 4.19
N SER A 171 -7.67 6.43 4.38
CA SER A 171 -8.49 5.60 5.26
C SER A 171 -9.93 5.61 4.77
N ASP A 172 -10.68 4.58 5.12
CA ASP A 172 -12.13 4.51 4.99
C ASP A 172 -12.87 5.15 6.17
N SER A 173 -12.13 5.55 7.21
CA SER A 173 -12.69 6.14 8.43
C SER A 173 -12.26 7.60 8.59
N PRO A 174 -13.21 8.56 8.58
CA PRO A 174 -12.90 9.95 8.89
C PRO A 174 -12.25 10.13 10.27
N ALA A 175 -12.65 9.32 11.26
CA ALA A 175 -12.09 9.38 12.61
C ALA A 175 -10.61 8.94 12.65
N ILE A 176 -10.22 7.97 11.81
CA ILE A 176 -8.82 7.56 11.69
C ILE A 176 -8.00 8.70 11.06
N LEU A 177 -8.50 9.34 10.00
CA LEU A 177 -7.81 10.48 9.37
C LEU A 177 -7.63 11.65 10.34
N ASP A 178 -8.71 12.05 11.03
CA ASP A 178 -8.68 13.11 12.03
C ASP A 178 -7.67 12.81 13.14
N ARG A 179 -7.60 11.56 13.59
CA ARG A 179 -6.61 11.11 14.58
C ARG A 179 -5.18 11.34 14.10
N TYR A 180 -4.83 10.90 12.89
CA TYR A 180 -3.46 11.08 12.37
C TYR A 180 -3.16 12.56 12.09
N GLN A 181 -4.15 13.34 11.63
CA GLN A 181 -3.99 14.78 11.45
C GLN A 181 -3.71 15.50 12.78
N LYS A 182 -4.43 15.13 13.85
CA LYS A 182 -4.17 15.64 15.20
C LYS A 182 -2.79 15.22 15.71
N ALA A 183 -2.36 13.99 15.45
CA ALA A 183 -1.06 13.47 15.88
C ALA A 183 0.12 14.32 15.36
N LEU A 184 0.02 14.93 14.17
CA LEU A 184 1.04 15.84 13.63
C LEU A 184 1.25 17.11 14.47
N ASN A 185 0.31 17.44 15.36
CA ASN A 185 0.36 18.63 16.21
C ASN A 185 0.58 18.29 17.69
N GLN A 186 0.72 17.01 18.05
CA GLN A 186 0.97 16.56 19.41
C GLN A 186 2.46 16.28 19.65
N PRO A 187 2.94 16.35 20.90
CA PRO A 187 4.24 15.81 21.26
C PRO A 187 4.32 14.32 20.90
N ILE A 188 5.39 13.95 20.21
CA ILE A 188 5.68 12.59 19.79
C ILE A 188 6.76 12.01 20.69
N LYS A 189 6.47 10.91 21.39
CA LYS A 189 7.46 10.29 22.26
C LYS A 189 8.54 9.62 21.42
N HIS A 190 9.80 9.87 21.76
CA HIS A 190 10.92 9.16 21.17
C HIS A 190 11.12 7.84 21.94
N TRP A 191 11.01 6.70 21.27
CA TRP A 191 11.10 5.39 21.92
C TRP A 191 12.45 4.75 21.67
N VAL A 192 13.10 4.26 22.73
CA VAL A 192 14.39 3.55 22.68
C VAL A 192 14.26 2.20 23.37
N LYS A 193 14.94 1.18 22.84
CA LYS A 193 15.06 -0.12 23.51
C LYS A 193 16.16 -0.07 24.56
N ASP A 194 15.88 -0.57 25.75
CA ASP A 194 16.92 -0.83 26.75
C ASP A 194 17.72 -2.10 26.41
N ASP A 195 18.73 -2.38 27.22
CA ASP A 195 19.60 -3.56 27.10
C ASP A 195 18.85 -4.89 27.25
N ARG A 196 17.60 -4.85 27.74
CA ARG A 196 16.70 -6.01 27.89
C ARG A 196 15.69 -6.11 26.75
N GLY A 197 15.75 -5.21 25.76
CA GLY A 197 14.86 -5.16 24.60
C GLY A 197 13.48 -4.54 24.88
N HIS A 198 13.25 -3.99 26.07
CA HIS A 198 12.03 -3.27 26.40
C HIS A 198 12.08 -1.84 25.90
N TRP A 199 10.93 -1.33 25.45
CA TRP A 199 10.82 0.03 24.92
C TRP A 199 10.48 1.02 26.02
N HIS A 200 11.23 2.11 26.08
CA HIS A 200 10.99 3.22 27.00
C HIS A 200 10.95 4.54 26.23
N ALA A 201 10.10 5.46 26.67
CA ALA A 201 10.05 6.81 26.12
C ALA A 201 11.24 7.61 26.66
N GLN A 202 12.02 8.20 25.76
CA GLN A 202 13.19 9.03 26.03
C GLN A 202 12.97 10.42 25.44
N GLY A 203 12.11 11.19 26.11
CA GLY A 203 11.76 12.56 25.75
C GLY A 203 10.75 12.65 24.60
N ASP A 204 10.38 13.90 24.33
CA ASP A 204 9.38 14.25 23.33
C ASP A 204 10.00 15.03 22.18
N ARG A 205 9.46 14.86 20.98
CA ARG A 205 9.78 15.64 19.80
C ARG A 205 8.51 16.13 19.15
N LEU A 206 8.57 17.30 18.52
CA LEU A 206 7.47 17.78 17.70
C LEU A 206 7.67 17.34 16.25
N PHE A 207 6.56 17.03 15.57
CA PHE A 207 6.61 16.92 14.11
C PHE A 207 7.04 18.27 13.53
N PRO A 208 8.01 18.32 12.59
CA PRO A 208 8.48 19.58 12.02
C PRO A 208 7.34 20.37 11.38
N GLU A 209 7.08 21.58 11.89
CA GLU A 209 5.93 22.39 11.47
C GLU A 209 5.92 22.65 9.96
N SER A 210 7.09 22.98 9.38
CA SER A 210 7.27 23.21 7.94
C SER A 210 6.98 21.98 7.05
N LYS A 211 6.85 20.79 7.65
CA LYS A 211 6.56 19.54 6.94
C LYS A 211 5.11 19.10 7.07
N ARG A 212 4.30 19.72 7.94
CA ARG A 212 2.91 19.29 8.18
C ARG A 212 2.06 19.37 6.91
N SER A 213 2.23 20.43 6.12
CA SER A 213 1.52 20.60 4.84
C SER A 213 1.91 19.59 3.76
N LEU A 214 3.01 18.85 3.96
CA LEU A 214 3.44 17.77 3.06
C LEU A 214 2.80 16.42 3.42
N VAL A 215 1.95 16.37 4.45
CA VAL A 215 1.15 15.19 4.79
C VAL A 215 -0.30 15.48 4.46
N GLN A 216 -0.84 14.74 3.51
CA GLN A 216 -2.20 14.90 3.01
C GLN A 216 -3.07 13.71 3.44
N PHE A 217 -4.34 13.98 3.72
CA PHE A 217 -5.29 12.99 4.22
C PHE A 217 -6.42 12.82 3.19
N GLN A 218 -6.74 11.58 2.85
CA GLN A 218 -7.77 11.31 1.86
C GLN A 218 -8.70 10.18 2.30
N LEU A 219 -10.00 10.49 2.38
CA LEU A 219 -11.02 9.47 2.59
C LEU A 219 -11.17 8.64 1.31
N ILE A 220 -11.16 7.31 1.46
CA ILE A 220 -11.42 6.37 0.38
C ILE A 220 -12.60 5.48 0.76
N LYS A 221 -13.61 5.44 -0.09
CA LYS A 221 -14.78 4.59 0.17
C LYS A 221 -14.45 3.14 -0.13
N GLU A 222 -14.92 2.23 0.72
CA GLU A 222 -15.10 0.83 0.34
C GLU A 222 -16.18 0.73 -0.76
N GLU A 223 -16.20 -0.41 -1.45
CA GLU A 223 -17.27 -0.72 -2.41
C GLU A 223 -18.53 -1.20 -1.69
#